data_AF-A0A0A1U7K2-F1
#
_entry.id   AF-A0A0A1U7K2-F1
#
_cell.length_a   1.000
_cell.length_b   1.000
_cell.length_c   1.000
_cell.angle_alpha   90.00
_cell.angle_beta   90.00
_cell.angle_gamma   90.00
#
_symmetry.space_group_name_H-M   'P 1'
#
loop_
_entity.id
_entity.type
_entity.pdbx_description
1 polymer ?
#
loop_
_entity_poly.entity_id
_entity_poly.type
_entity_poly.pdbx_seq_one_letter_code
_entity_poly.pdbx_strand_id
1 'polypeptide(L)'
;MPMSAFDHRVILLTISPNVFLYKDTPTIPQTPTKTYSHKHIDQAKRNSKNRDAFQQSFLLGMLVKCGYNVYVNKLYKKGSITHQMFTVNIVQKNETTVFNANSLIFQYDSLKQKRQYLDALTNNTILNLLTQNGCVIEERKTRKVCKNNSILMKRVNSIKYRDETFDQKQIIKLGAFLNQKIRERTSTKEGVMIKAFDTNFVCLLDRTCTL
;
A
#
# COMPACT_ATOMS: atom_id res chain seq x y z
N MET A 1 -60.77 9.89 -23.92
CA MET A 1 -60.07 10.77 -24.87
C MET A 1 -60.11 12.19 -24.31
N PRO A 2 -59.16 13.10 -24.58
CA PRO A 2 -57.71 12.95 -24.77
C PRO A 2 -56.90 14.06 -24.00
N MET A 3 -55.57 14.04 -24.17
CA MET A 3 -54.60 15.17 -24.17
C MET A 3 -54.40 16.01 -22.89
N SER A 4 -53.24 15.91 -22.23
CA SER A 4 -51.92 16.52 -22.53
C SER A 4 -51.77 17.94 -22.02
N ALA A 5 -50.69 18.17 -21.28
CA ALA A 5 -49.67 19.21 -21.47
C ALA A 5 -49.23 19.81 -20.13
N PHE A 6 -47.93 19.71 -19.88
CA PHE A 6 -47.18 20.60 -19.01
C PHE A 6 -47.46 22.05 -19.41
N ASP A 7 -47.67 22.94 -18.43
CA ASP A 7 -47.00 24.24 -18.54
C ASP A 7 -46.79 25.01 -17.23
N HIS A 8 -45.71 25.78 -17.29
CA HIS A 8 -45.03 26.66 -16.34
C HIS A 8 -45.79 27.24 -15.14
N ARG A 9 -45.15 27.15 -13.96
CA ARG A 9 -45.24 28.20 -12.92
C ARG A 9 -43.85 28.62 -12.47
N VAL A 10 -43.44 29.77 -13.01
CA VAL A 10 -42.45 30.68 -12.46
C VAL A 10 -42.91 31.06 -11.05
N ILE A 11 -42.08 30.79 -10.03
CA ILE A 11 -42.26 31.38 -8.70
C ILE A 11 -41.16 32.42 -8.52
N LEU A 12 -41.55 33.68 -8.77
CA LEU A 12 -40.87 34.88 -8.29
C LEU A 12 -40.95 34.90 -6.76
N LEU A 13 -39.81 34.79 -6.08
CA LEU A 13 -39.72 35.16 -4.67
C LEU A 13 -39.13 36.56 -4.57
N THR A 14 -40.03 37.48 -4.28
CA THR A 14 -39.80 38.87 -3.89
C THR A 14 -38.89 38.98 -2.68
N ILE A 15 -37.86 39.82 -2.79
CA ILE A 15 -37.00 40.24 -1.69
C ILE A 15 -37.69 41.43 -1.00
N SER A 16 -37.77 41.42 0.32
CA SER A 16 -37.93 42.64 1.11
C SER A 16 -36.99 42.61 2.33
N PRO A 17 -36.44 43.78 2.72
CA PRO A 17 -35.30 43.87 3.60
C PRO A 17 -35.76 44.04 5.05
N ASN A 18 -35.24 43.24 5.97
CA ASN A 18 -35.21 43.60 7.37
C ASN A 18 -33.78 43.52 7.89
N VAL A 19 -33.26 44.71 8.17
CA VAL A 19 -32.02 44.98 8.87
C VAL A 19 -32.16 44.46 10.30
N PHE A 20 -31.36 43.45 10.66
CA PHE A 20 -31.09 43.11 12.05
C PHE A 20 -29.63 43.38 12.36
N LEU A 21 -29.40 44.41 13.17
CA LEU A 21 -28.17 44.64 13.90
C LEU A 21 -27.98 43.51 14.91
N TYR A 22 -26.97 42.65 14.70
CA TYR A 22 -26.43 41.81 15.76
C TYR A 22 -25.02 42.26 16.12
N LYS A 23 -24.90 42.64 17.39
CA LYS A 23 -23.66 42.91 18.12
C LYS A 23 -22.93 41.59 18.40
N ASP A 24 -21.60 41.71 18.46
CA ASP A 24 -20.64 40.81 19.11
C ASP A 24 -20.65 39.35 18.64
N THR A 25 -19.92 39.11 17.55
CA THR A 25 -19.46 37.77 17.17
C THR A 25 -18.57 37.21 18.30
N PRO A 26 -18.89 36.05 18.91
CA PRO A 26 -17.98 35.42 19.84
C PRO A 26 -16.71 35.01 19.11
N THR A 27 -15.57 35.52 19.60
CA THR A 27 -14.23 35.16 19.13
C THR A 27 -14.04 33.65 19.28
N ILE A 28 -14.12 32.90 18.19
CA ILE A 28 -13.74 31.49 18.16
C ILE A 28 -12.26 31.44 18.59
N PRO A 29 -11.90 30.69 19.65
CA PRO A 29 -10.50 30.52 20.01
C PRO A 29 -9.77 29.93 18.81
N GLN A 30 -8.84 30.69 18.24
CA GLN A 30 -7.96 30.19 17.19
C GLN A 30 -7.19 29.00 17.76
N THR A 31 -7.57 27.78 17.38
CA THR A 31 -6.73 26.62 17.63
C THR A 31 -5.35 26.90 17.04
N PRO A 32 -4.25 26.76 17.81
CA PRO A 32 -2.92 27.09 17.32
C PRO A 32 -2.63 26.24 16.08
N THR A 33 -2.57 26.88 14.92
CA THR A 33 -2.11 26.29 13.68
C THR A 33 -0.64 25.95 13.87
N LYS A 34 -0.34 24.70 14.25
CA LYS A 34 1.03 24.19 14.27
C LYS A 34 1.59 24.27 12.84
N THR A 35 2.39 25.28 12.57
CA THR A 35 3.14 25.42 11.32
C THR A 35 4.24 24.36 11.32
N TYR A 36 3.92 23.16 10.81
CA TYR A 36 4.92 22.12 10.62
C TYR A 36 5.91 22.58 9.53
N SER A 37 7.18 22.72 9.88
CA SER A 37 8.24 23.03 8.91
C SER A 37 8.25 21.98 7.78
N HIS A 38 8.46 22.43 6.54
CA HIS A 38 8.50 21.58 5.33
C HIS A 38 9.38 20.33 5.52
N LYS A 39 10.50 20.44 6.25
CA LYS A 39 11.40 19.31 6.55
C LYS A 39 10.70 18.18 7.33
N HIS A 40 9.79 18.51 8.25
CA HIS A 40 9.03 17.51 9.01
C HIS A 40 8.00 16.80 8.13
N ILE A 41 7.35 17.53 7.21
CA ILE A 41 6.38 16.96 6.27
C ILE A 41 7.09 15.97 5.34
N ASP A 42 8.26 16.32 4.82
CA ASP A 42 9.02 15.45 3.93
C ASP A 42 9.54 14.21 4.65
N GLN A 43 10.00 14.35 5.91
CA GLN A 43 10.38 13.20 6.71
C GLN A 43 9.19 12.26 6.98
N ALA A 44 8.02 12.81 7.29
CA ALA A 44 6.81 12.01 7.51
C ALA A 44 6.40 11.25 6.24
N LYS A 45 6.46 11.90 5.07
CA LYS A 45 6.21 11.25 3.77
C LYS A 45 7.21 10.12 3.49
N ARG A 46 8.51 10.36 3.73
CA ARG A 46 9.57 9.34 3.59
C ARG A 46 9.33 8.14 4.49
N ASN A 47 9.06 8.39 5.78
CA ASN A 47 8.76 7.33 6.74
C ASN A 47 7.54 6.51 6.32
N SER A 48 6.52 7.15 5.73
CA SER A 48 5.37 6.41 5.21
C SER A 48 5.73 5.49 4.04
N LYS A 49 6.56 5.97 3.10
CA LYS A 49 7.01 5.15 1.98
C LYS A 49 7.93 4.00 2.40
N ASN A 50 8.82 4.24 3.36
CA ASN A 50 9.66 3.18 3.92
C ASN A 50 8.82 2.09 4.59
N ARG A 51 7.77 2.45 5.35
CA ARG A 51 6.88 1.44 5.95
C ARG A 51 6.21 0.54 4.91
N ASP A 52 5.69 1.14 3.84
CA ASP A 52 5.06 0.40 2.75
C ASP A 52 6.08 -0.54 2.06
N ALA A 53 7.32 -0.07 1.83
CA ALA A 53 8.42 -0.88 1.28
C ALA A 53 8.83 -2.05 2.20
N PHE A 54 8.95 -1.80 3.50
CA PHE A 54 9.30 -2.83 4.48
C PHE A 54 8.20 -3.88 4.61
N GLN A 55 6.93 -3.47 4.66
CA GLN A 55 5.81 -4.41 4.64
C GLN A 55 5.90 -5.31 3.40
N GLN A 56 6.07 -4.72 2.21
CA GLN A 56 6.16 -5.52 0.99
C GLN A 56 7.33 -6.52 1.02
N SER A 57 8.51 -6.09 1.48
CA SER A 57 9.68 -6.98 1.58
C SER A 57 9.49 -8.11 2.60
N PHE A 58 8.82 -7.82 3.71
CA PHE A 58 8.42 -8.85 4.68
C PHE A 58 7.49 -9.88 4.04
N LEU A 59 6.45 -9.42 3.33
CA LEU A 59 5.49 -10.29 2.65
C LEU A 59 6.14 -11.16 1.57
N LEU A 60 7.12 -10.62 0.85
CA LEU A 60 7.92 -11.39 -0.11
C LEU A 60 8.72 -12.49 0.57
N GLY A 61 9.37 -12.19 1.70
CA GLY A 61 10.06 -13.20 2.50
C GLY A 61 9.11 -14.30 2.98
N MET A 62 7.91 -13.94 3.43
CA MET A 62 6.88 -14.91 3.85
C MET A 62 6.44 -15.81 2.69
N LEU A 63 6.29 -15.28 1.47
CA LEU A 63 6.00 -16.11 0.29
C LEU A 63 7.11 -17.11 0.00
N VAL A 64 8.36 -16.66 0.05
CA VAL A 64 9.53 -17.52 -0.14
C VAL A 64 9.53 -18.65 0.92
N LYS A 65 9.23 -18.32 2.18
CA LYS A 65 9.05 -19.29 3.27
C LYS A 65 7.86 -20.24 3.06
N CYS A 66 6.83 -19.83 2.32
CA CYS A 66 5.71 -20.67 1.91
C CYS A 66 5.98 -21.48 0.62
N GLY A 67 7.21 -21.48 0.11
CA GLY A 67 7.61 -22.29 -1.04
C GLY A 67 7.35 -21.65 -2.40
N TYR A 68 7.23 -20.32 -2.47
CA TYR A 68 7.06 -19.60 -3.74
C TYR A 68 8.41 -19.12 -4.29
N ASN A 69 8.57 -19.21 -5.62
CA ASN A 69 9.60 -18.47 -6.34
C ASN A 69 9.05 -17.08 -6.69
N VAL A 70 9.84 -16.04 -6.47
CA VAL A 70 9.43 -14.66 -6.73
C VAL A 70 10.45 -13.93 -7.59
N TYR A 71 10.01 -13.47 -8.76
CA TYR A 71 10.82 -12.66 -9.64
C TYR A 71 10.61 -11.17 -9.37
N VAL A 72 11.69 -10.50 -9.00
CA VAL A 72 11.74 -9.07 -8.72
C VAL A 72 12.56 -8.36 -9.80
N ASN A 73 11.97 -7.34 -10.42
CA ASN A 73 12.67 -6.53 -11.41
C ASN A 73 13.84 -5.76 -10.78
N LYS A 74 14.82 -5.40 -11.60
CA LYS A 74 15.88 -4.46 -11.18
C LYS A 74 15.29 -3.14 -10.69
N LEU A 75 15.96 -2.53 -9.72
CA LEU A 75 15.67 -1.16 -9.35
C LEU A 75 16.23 -0.19 -10.39
N TYR A 76 15.36 0.65 -10.97
CA TYR A 76 15.78 1.66 -11.96
C TYR A 76 16.66 2.75 -11.34
N LYS A 77 16.41 3.13 -10.08
CA LYS A 77 17.23 4.10 -9.34
C LYS A 77 17.49 3.57 -7.94
N LYS A 78 18.75 3.50 -7.51
CA LYS A 78 19.12 3.16 -6.13
C LYS A 78 19.21 4.44 -5.30
N GLY A 79 18.16 4.76 -4.56
CA GLY A 79 18.21 5.85 -3.59
C GLY A 79 18.97 5.41 -2.33
N SER A 80 19.79 6.30 -1.75
CA SER A 80 20.44 6.05 -0.47
C SER A 80 19.54 6.34 0.74
N ILE A 81 18.52 7.19 0.57
CA ILE A 81 17.73 7.76 1.69
C ILE A 81 16.38 7.06 1.89
N THR A 82 15.71 6.65 0.81
CA THR A 82 14.35 6.06 0.86
C THR A 82 14.38 4.64 0.32
N HIS A 83 13.88 3.70 1.12
CA HIS A 83 13.71 2.32 0.70
C HIS A 83 12.59 2.25 -0.33
N GLN A 84 12.73 1.34 -1.28
CA GLN A 84 11.81 1.26 -2.42
C GLN A 84 11.01 -0.02 -2.35
N MET A 85 9.75 0.09 -2.78
CA MET A 85 8.97 -1.07 -3.15
C MET A 85 9.54 -1.68 -4.41
N PHE A 86 9.54 -3.00 -4.44
CA PHE A 86 10.01 -3.80 -5.55
C PHE A 86 8.86 -4.07 -6.52
N THR A 87 9.13 -3.94 -7.82
CA THR A 87 8.21 -4.42 -8.85
C THR A 87 8.38 -5.93 -8.97
N VAL A 88 7.39 -6.66 -8.46
CA VAL A 88 7.29 -8.11 -8.61
C VAL A 88 6.66 -8.40 -9.96
N ASN A 89 7.35 -9.14 -10.81
CA ASN A 89 6.84 -9.44 -12.15
C ASN A 89 6.10 -10.78 -12.18
N ILE A 90 6.67 -11.80 -11.55
CA ILE A 90 6.17 -13.17 -11.61
C ILE A 90 6.27 -13.79 -10.21
N VAL A 91 5.24 -14.52 -9.82
CA VAL A 91 5.28 -15.43 -8.66
C VAL A 91 4.90 -16.83 -9.15
N GLN A 92 5.69 -17.83 -8.76
CA GLN A 92 5.47 -19.23 -9.12
C GLN A 92 5.41 -20.13 -7.89
N LYS A 93 4.62 -21.20 -7.98
CA LYS A 93 4.61 -22.30 -7.02
C LYS A 93 4.54 -23.61 -7.77
N ASN A 94 5.41 -24.56 -7.43
CA ASN A 94 5.49 -25.86 -8.10
C ASN A 94 5.52 -25.68 -9.63
N GLU A 95 6.42 -24.82 -10.11
CA GLU A 95 6.62 -24.48 -11.54
C GLU A 95 5.44 -23.81 -12.26
N THR A 96 4.32 -23.61 -11.57
CA THR A 96 3.14 -22.94 -12.11
C THR A 96 3.18 -21.45 -11.76
N THR A 97 2.96 -20.60 -12.77
CA THR A 97 2.84 -19.15 -12.56
C THR A 97 1.48 -18.82 -11.93
N VAL A 98 1.49 -18.33 -10.70
CA VAL A 98 0.27 -17.95 -9.95
C VAL A 98 -0.01 -16.45 -9.98
N PHE A 99 0.98 -15.65 -10.37
CA PHE A 99 0.85 -14.21 -10.58
C PHE A 99 1.80 -13.75 -11.67
N ASN A 100 1.31 -12.88 -12.56
CA ASN A 100 2.09 -12.21 -13.58
C ASN A 100 1.63 -10.75 -13.67
N ALA A 101 2.53 -9.80 -13.42
CA ALA A 101 2.20 -8.38 -13.45
C ALA A 101 1.84 -7.87 -14.85
N ASN A 102 2.36 -8.52 -15.91
CA ASN A 102 2.11 -8.11 -17.29
C ASN A 102 0.72 -8.52 -17.79
N SER A 103 0.06 -9.47 -17.13
CA SER A 103 -1.32 -9.86 -17.45
C SER A 103 -2.37 -8.98 -16.75
N LEU A 104 -1.95 -8.05 -15.89
CA LEU A 104 -2.86 -7.14 -15.19
C LEU A 104 -3.34 -6.02 -16.13
N ILE A 105 -4.65 -5.93 -16.32
CA ILE A 105 -5.30 -4.89 -17.11
C ILE A 105 -6.15 -4.04 -16.17
N PHE A 106 -5.86 -2.74 -16.08
CA PHE A 106 -6.64 -1.78 -15.32
C PHE A 106 -6.48 -0.38 -15.90
N GLN A 107 -7.48 0.47 -15.70
CA GLN A 107 -7.46 1.85 -16.16
C GLN A 107 -6.59 2.73 -15.25
N TYR A 108 -5.85 3.65 -15.85
CA TYR A 108 -5.04 4.63 -15.14
C TYR A 108 -4.95 5.93 -15.94
N ASP A 109 -4.94 7.05 -15.21
CA ASP A 109 -4.83 8.41 -15.70
C ASP A 109 -3.36 8.82 -15.92
N SER A 110 -2.41 8.16 -15.24
CA SER A 110 -0.97 8.46 -15.35
C SER A 110 -0.07 7.26 -15.07
N LEU A 111 1.18 7.29 -15.55
CA LEU A 111 2.19 6.27 -15.23
C LEU A 111 2.47 6.16 -13.72
N LYS A 112 2.37 7.27 -12.99
CA LYS A 112 2.52 7.28 -11.54
C LYS A 112 1.40 6.49 -10.87
N GLN A 113 0.16 6.69 -11.31
CA GLN A 113 -0.99 5.95 -10.80
C GLN A 113 -0.91 4.48 -11.19
N LYS A 114 -0.50 4.16 -12.43
CA LYS A 114 -0.24 2.78 -12.86
C LYS A 114 0.69 2.06 -11.89
N ARG A 115 1.82 2.67 -11.53
CA ARG A 115 2.77 2.09 -10.57
C ARG A 115 2.15 1.88 -9.19
N GLN A 116 1.41 2.86 -8.67
CA GLN A 116 0.73 2.75 -7.38
C GLN A 116 -0.31 1.62 -7.35
N TYR A 117 -1.04 1.44 -8.45
CA TYR A 117 -2.00 0.34 -8.58
C TYR A 117 -1.31 -1.02 -8.71
N LEU A 118 -0.21 -1.11 -9.46
CA LEU A 118 0.60 -2.33 -9.50
C LEU A 118 1.14 -2.69 -8.11
N ASP A 119 1.68 -1.72 -7.37
CA ASP A 119 2.18 -1.91 -6.01
C ASP A 119 1.06 -2.43 -5.09
N ALA A 120 -0.12 -1.81 -5.16
CA ALA A 120 -1.29 -2.19 -4.38
C ALA A 120 -1.80 -3.60 -4.74
N LEU A 121 -2.00 -3.88 -6.02
CA LEU A 121 -2.43 -5.19 -6.52
C LEU A 121 -1.43 -6.27 -6.14
N THR A 122 -0.14 -6.03 -6.35
CA THR A 122 0.92 -6.98 -5.98
C THR A 122 0.85 -7.30 -4.50
N ASN A 123 0.86 -6.29 -3.64
CA ASN A 123 0.78 -6.49 -2.19
C ASN A 123 -0.50 -7.24 -1.79
N ASN A 124 -1.65 -6.87 -2.34
CA ASN A 124 -2.93 -7.52 -2.04
C ASN A 124 -2.96 -8.98 -2.52
N THR A 125 -2.42 -9.27 -3.70
CA THR A 125 -2.29 -10.64 -4.21
C THR A 125 -1.38 -11.48 -3.32
N ILE A 126 -0.24 -10.91 -2.88
CA ILE A 126 0.65 -11.61 -1.95
C ILE A 126 -0.10 -11.97 -0.65
N LEU A 127 -0.87 -11.04 -0.09
CA LEU A 127 -1.69 -11.34 1.10
C LEU A 127 -2.68 -12.47 0.85
N ASN A 128 -3.38 -12.46 -0.29
CA ASN A 128 -4.29 -13.54 -0.65
C ASN A 128 -3.58 -14.90 -0.76
N LEU A 129 -2.41 -14.93 -1.42
CA LEU A 129 -1.59 -16.14 -1.53
C LEU A 129 -1.14 -16.62 -0.14
N LEU A 130 -0.71 -15.72 0.75
CA LEU A 130 -0.32 -16.09 2.12
C LEU A 130 -1.49 -16.68 2.92
N THR A 131 -2.69 -16.10 2.81
CA THR A 131 -3.90 -16.66 3.42
C THR A 131 -4.20 -18.08 2.92
N GLN A 132 -4.05 -18.33 1.61
CA GLN A 132 -4.18 -19.67 1.04
C GLN A 132 -3.15 -20.69 1.56
N ASN A 133 -2.05 -20.22 2.14
CA ASN A 133 -1.03 -21.06 2.79
C ASN A 133 -1.19 -21.11 4.31
N GLY A 134 -2.34 -20.72 4.85
CA GLY A 134 -2.63 -20.81 6.29
C GLY A 134 -2.08 -19.65 7.12
N CYS A 135 -1.70 -18.53 6.50
CA CYS A 135 -1.44 -17.31 7.26
C CYS A 135 -2.76 -16.68 7.72
N VAL A 136 -2.82 -16.25 8.98
CA VAL A 136 -3.89 -15.40 9.50
C VAL A 136 -3.40 -13.95 9.51
N ILE A 137 -4.10 -13.07 8.82
CA ILE A 137 -3.67 -11.69 8.56
C ILE A 137 -4.65 -10.72 9.21
N GLU A 138 -4.14 -9.87 10.10
CA GLU A 138 -4.91 -8.78 10.68
C GLU A 138 -4.65 -7.50 9.87
N GLU A 139 -5.63 -7.07 9.07
CA GLU A 139 -5.53 -5.86 8.28
C GLU A 139 -5.74 -4.59 9.12
N ARG A 140 -4.90 -3.58 8.90
CA ARG A 140 -5.07 -2.25 9.45
C ARG A 140 -6.25 -1.58 8.76
N LYS A 141 -7.22 -1.10 9.54
CA LYS A 141 -8.32 -0.27 9.02
C LYS A 141 -7.75 0.94 8.28
N THR A 142 -8.09 1.04 6.99
CA THR A 142 -7.75 2.18 6.14
C THR A 142 -9.01 2.99 5.86
N ARG A 143 -8.86 4.31 5.68
CA ARG A 143 -10.00 5.16 5.32
C ARG A 143 -10.52 4.71 3.94
N LYS A 144 -11.84 4.61 3.80
CA LYS A 144 -12.48 4.32 2.52
C LYS A 144 -12.08 5.38 1.49
N VAL A 145 -11.77 4.95 0.27
CA VAL A 145 -11.41 5.88 -0.81
C VAL A 145 -12.68 6.41 -1.46
N CYS A 146 -12.74 7.72 -1.71
CA CYS A 146 -13.91 8.36 -2.31
C CYS A 146 -13.98 8.23 -3.84
N LYS A 147 -12.98 7.62 -4.51
CA LYS A 147 -12.94 7.48 -5.98
C LYS A 147 -13.37 6.06 -6.36
N ASN A 148 -14.42 5.94 -7.17
CA ASN A 148 -15.09 4.67 -7.48
C ASN A 148 -14.21 3.57 -8.11
N ASN A 149 -13.01 3.89 -8.62
CA ASN A 149 -12.10 2.94 -9.28
C ASN A 149 -10.68 2.92 -8.70
N SER A 150 -10.49 3.35 -7.44
CA SER A 150 -9.15 3.33 -6.83
C SER A 150 -8.82 1.98 -6.21
N ILE A 151 -7.63 1.45 -6.52
CA ILE A 151 -7.11 0.26 -5.86
C ILE A 151 -6.25 0.70 -4.68
N LEU A 152 -6.67 0.31 -3.46
CA LEU A 152 -5.94 0.62 -2.24
C LEU A 152 -5.05 -0.55 -1.82
N MET A 153 -3.81 -0.22 -1.46
CA MET A 153 -2.90 -1.18 -0.85
C MET A 153 -3.36 -1.51 0.58
N LYS A 154 -3.60 -2.79 0.85
CA LYS A 154 -3.90 -3.28 2.20
C LYS A 154 -2.65 -3.16 3.09
N ARG A 155 -2.85 -2.61 4.28
CA ARG A 155 -1.80 -2.54 5.30
C ARG A 155 -2.09 -3.56 6.39
N VAL A 156 -1.03 -4.11 6.97
CA VAL A 156 -1.14 -5.21 7.93
C VAL A 156 -0.69 -4.75 9.32
N ASN A 157 -1.46 -5.12 10.34
CA ASN A 157 -1.10 -4.94 11.74
C ASN A 157 -0.29 -6.14 12.25
N SER A 158 -0.74 -7.35 11.93
CA SER A 158 -0.09 -8.58 12.36
C SER A 158 -0.29 -9.72 11.35
N ILE A 159 0.65 -10.66 11.33
CA ILE A 159 0.56 -11.91 10.56
C ILE A 159 0.92 -13.06 11.50
N LYS A 160 0.06 -14.07 11.55
CA LYS A 160 0.35 -15.35 12.21
C LYS A 160 0.53 -16.44 11.16
N TYR A 161 1.59 -17.22 11.28
CA TYR A 161 1.86 -18.38 10.44
C TYR A 161 2.38 -19.51 11.30
N ARG A 162 1.65 -20.63 11.35
CA ARG A 162 1.87 -21.72 12.32
C ARG A 162 1.88 -21.14 13.75
N ASP A 163 2.94 -21.41 14.52
CA ASP A 163 3.10 -20.95 15.90
C ASP A 163 3.78 -19.58 16.02
N GLU A 164 4.14 -18.96 14.89
CA GLU A 164 4.81 -17.66 14.87
C GLU A 164 3.81 -16.54 14.63
N THR A 165 3.88 -15.51 15.48
CA THR A 165 3.14 -14.26 15.29
C THR A 165 4.12 -13.12 15.10
N PHE A 166 3.89 -12.34 14.04
CA PHE A 166 4.65 -11.16 13.66
C PHE A 166 3.77 -9.93 13.83
N ASP A 167 4.11 -9.09 14.80
CA ASP A 167 3.44 -7.80 14.99
C ASP A 167 3.96 -6.73 14.02
N GLN A 168 3.36 -5.54 14.06
CA GLN A 168 3.75 -4.44 13.18
C GLN A 168 5.23 -4.06 13.34
N LYS A 169 5.79 -4.11 14.55
CA LYS A 169 7.19 -3.74 14.80
C LYS A 169 8.12 -4.78 14.16
N GLN A 170 7.81 -6.06 14.31
CA GLN A 170 8.55 -7.17 13.72
C GLN A 170 8.46 -7.15 12.19
N ILE A 171 7.27 -6.94 11.62
CA ILE A 171 7.08 -6.79 10.17
C ILE A 171 7.97 -5.68 9.62
N ILE A 172 8.00 -4.52 10.28
CA ILE A 172 8.83 -3.40 9.84
C ILE A 172 10.33 -3.69 10.00
N LYS A 173 10.75 -4.25 11.14
CA LYS A 173 12.17 -4.57 11.41
C LYS A 173 12.69 -5.62 10.42
N LEU A 174 12.03 -6.77 10.32
CA LEU A 174 12.41 -7.86 9.42
C LEU A 174 12.26 -7.44 7.96
N GLY A 175 11.20 -6.69 7.64
CA GLY A 175 10.98 -6.09 6.33
C GLY A 175 12.13 -5.19 5.88
N ALA A 176 12.74 -4.42 6.78
CA ALA A 176 13.91 -3.61 6.47
C ALA A 176 15.13 -4.45 6.11
N PHE A 177 15.42 -5.52 6.88
CA PHE A 177 16.52 -6.45 6.57
C PHE A 177 16.30 -7.16 5.23
N LEU A 178 15.09 -7.67 5.00
CA LEU A 178 14.73 -8.32 3.76
C LEU A 178 14.80 -7.34 2.58
N ASN A 179 14.37 -6.09 2.75
CA ASN A 179 14.47 -5.07 1.70
C ASN A 179 15.93 -4.85 1.29
N GLN A 180 16.82 -4.74 2.26
CA GLN A 180 18.25 -4.58 2.02
C GLN A 180 18.84 -5.81 1.29
N LYS A 181 18.48 -7.03 1.69
CA LYS A 181 18.92 -8.27 1.02
C LYS A 181 18.42 -8.37 -0.43
N ILE A 182 17.16 -8.04 -0.69
CA ILE A 182 16.62 -8.01 -2.07
C ILE A 182 17.36 -6.95 -2.90
N ARG A 183 17.63 -5.78 -2.31
CA ARG A 183 18.35 -4.68 -2.97
C ARG A 183 19.79 -5.07 -3.36
N GLU A 184 20.49 -5.80 -2.48
CA GLU A 184 21.84 -6.32 -2.76
C GLU A 184 21.83 -7.28 -3.95
N ARG A 185 20.83 -8.16 -4.02
CA ARG A 185 20.68 -9.14 -5.10
C ARG A 185 20.15 -8.59 -6.43
N THR A 186 19.33 -7.54 -6.39
CA THR A 186 18.82 -6.83 -7.58
C THR A 186 19.83 -5.84 -8.17
N SER A 187 21.11 -5.96 -7.81
CA SER A 187 22.18 -5.11 -8.31
C SER A 187 22.58 -5.40 -9.77
N THR A 188 22.15 -6.53 -10.33
CA THR A 188 22.41 -6.98 -11.70
C THR A 188 21.47 -6.33 -12.74
N LYS A 189 21.79 -6.47 -14.03
CA LYS A 189 21.10 -5.76 -15.14
C LYS A 189 19.67 -6.23 -15.44
N GLU A 190 19.24 -7.39 -14.94
CA GLU A 190 17.97 -8.02 -15.35
C GLU A 190 16.95 -8.16 -14.21
N GLY A 191 17.37 -8.08 -12.95
CA GLY A 191 16.51 -8.38 -11.80
C GLY A 191 16.98 -9.65 -11.09
N VAL A 192 16.14 -10.22 -10.23
CA VAL A 192 16.48 -11.44 -9.49
C VAL A 192 15.27 -12.35 -9.29
N MET A 193 15.47 -13.66 -9.47
CA MET A 193 14.56 -14.69 -8.97
C MET A 193 14.98 -15.09 -7.55
N ILE A 194 14.11 -14.84 -6.58
CA ILE A 194 14.28 -15.34 -5.20
C ILE A 194 13.60 -16.71 -5.16
N LYS A 195 14.39 -17.76 -4.94
CA LYS A 195 13.90 -19.15 -4.99
C LYS A 195 13.09 -19.48 -3.73
N ALA A 196 12.14 -20.40 -3.88
CA ALA A 196 11.41 -21.02 -2.78
C ALA A 196 12.40 -21.54 -1.72
N PHE A 197 12.07 -21.30 -0.45
CA PHE A 197 12.88 -21.71 0.71
C PHE A 197 14.33 -21.18 0.71
N ASP A 198 14.60 -20.03 0.08
CA ASP A 198 15.93 -19.39 0.15
C ASP A 198 16.34 -19.14 1.61
N THR A 199 17.44 -19.77 2.03
CA THR A 199 17.90 -19.75 3.42
C THR A 199 18.18 -18.35 3.94
N ASN A 200 18.64 -17.41 3.10
CA ASN A 200 18.88 -16.03 3.53
C ASN A 200 17.59 -15.28 3.89
N PHE A 201 16.44 -15.77 3.44
CA PHE A 201 15.13 -15.20 3.71
C PHE A 201 14.44 -15.97 4.83
N VAL A 202 14.45 -17.31 4.75
CA VAL A 202 13.76 -18.18 5.71
C VAL A 202 14.38 -18.05 7.11
N CYS A 203 15.71 -18.07 7.23
CA CYS A 203 16.39 -17.95 8.53
C CYS A 203 16.10 -16.62 9.23
N LEU A 204 15.87 -15.52 8.50
CA LEU A 204 15.49 -14.24 9.10
C LEU A 204 14.08 -14.25 9.69
N LEU A 205 13.23 -15.15 9.20
CA LEU A 205 11.83 -15.27 9.60
C LEU A 205 11.62 -16.38 10.65
N ASP A 206 12.55 -17.33 10.76
CA ASP A 206 12.55 -18.34 11.82
C ASP A 206 13.23 -17.77 13.08
N ARG A 207 12.57 -17.84 14.24
CA ARG A 207 13.18 -17.40 15.52
C ARG A 207 14.37 -18.26 15.98
N THR A 208 14.69 -19.33 15.26
CA THR A 208 15.79 -20.25 15.59
C THR A 208 17.15 -19.74 15.14
N CYS A 209 17.22 -18.73 14.28
CA CYS A 209 18.47 -18.07 13.92
C CYS A 209 18.60 -16.78 14.73
N THR A 210 19.25 -16.86 15.90
CA THR A 210 19.81 -15.68 16.56
C THR A 210 20.80 -15.01 15.63
N LEU A 211 20.45 -13.82 15.12
CA LEU A 211 21.38 -12.87 14.50
C LEU A 211 22.32 -12.29 15.56
#